data_AF-A0A2P5TLY3-F1
#
_entry.id   AF-A0A2P5TLY3-F1
#
_cell.length_a   1.000
_cell.length_b   1.000
_cell.length_c   1.000
_cell.angle_alpha   90.00
_cell.angle_beta   90.00
_cell.angle_gamma   90.00
#
_symmetry.space_group_name_H-M   'P 1'
#
loop_
_entity.id
_entity.type
_entity.pdbx_description
1 polymer ?
#
loop_
_entity_poly.entity_id
_entity_poly.type
_entity_poly.pdbx_seq_one_letter_code
_entity_poly.pdbx_strand_id
1 'polypeptide(L)'
;MGGLNAGHASANARAKANPHSRVGLIARYEQAVLEGRELSGELAAIDAEMAELNYHRDRLQEVDPEKVEQRIIELQTELAALDPNLPAYQQDLDALNRELYEQLDAALYTKTDLETLEGQIAGLEARHVEVEQSLEYAEQTEAEALDAAANKPVTAKVVDGLKALLGLD
;
A
#
# COMPACT_ATOMS: atom_id res chain seq x y z
N MET A 1 -31.43 -24.26 -7.24
CA MET A 1 -30.29 -24.78 -6.49
C MET A 1 -30.14 -26.28 -6.76
N GLY A 2 -29.23 -26.68 -7.65
CA GLY A 2 -28.99 -28.10 -7.96
C GLY A 2 -27.86 -28.65 -7.10
N GLY A 3 -26.69 -28.92 -7.69
CA GLY A 3 -25.48 -29.37 -6.96
C GLY A 3 -25.03 -28.40 -5.86
N LEU A 4 -25.37 -27.11 -6.00
CA LEU A 4 -25.10 -26.06 -5.02
C LEU A 4 -25.93 -26.18 -3.72
N ASN A 5 -26.89 -27.11 -3.64
CA ASN A 5 -27.54 -27.46 -2.36
C ASN A 5 -26.55 -27.96 -1.31
N ALA A 6 -25.35 -28.38 -1.73
CA ALA A 6 -24.24 -28.69 -0.84
C ALA A 6 -23.84 -27.52 0.07
N GLY A 7 -24.20 -26.26 -0.25
CA GLY A 7 -24.06 -25.12 0.65
C GLY A 7 -24.81 -25.25 1.99
N HIS A 8 -25.83 -26.11 2.08
CA HIS A 8 -26.51 -26.40 3.34
C HIS A 8 -25.72 -27.33 4.28
N ALA A 9 -24.63 -27.95 3.81
CA ALA A 9 -23.80 -28.79 4.67
C ALA A 9 -23.22 -27.96 5.81
N SER A 10 -23.18 -28.50 7.04
CA SER A 10 -22.57 -27.78 8.19
C SER A 10 -21.10 -27.43 7.95
N ALA A 11 -20.57 -26.40 8.62
CA ALA A 11 -19.17 -26.02 8.54
C ALA A 11 -18.20 -27.19 8.82
N ASN A 12 -18.49 -28.03 9.83
CA ASN A 12 -17.68 -29.22 10.13
C ASN A 12 -17.74 -30.28 9.01
N ALA A 13 -18.86 -30.39 8.29
CA ALA A 13 -18.96 -31.28 7.13
C ALA A 13 -18.16 -30.73 5.94
N ARG A 14 -18.18 -29.41 5.71
CA ARG A 14 -17.37 -28.74 4.69
C ARG A 14 -15.87 -28.90 4.95
N ALA A 15 -15.43 -28.68 6.19
CA ALA A 15 -14.04 -28.85 6.61
C ALA A 15 -13.48 -30.28 6.45
N LYS A 16 -14.35 -31.29 6.38
CA LYS A 16 -13.95 -32.72 6.28
C LYS A 16 -14.36 -33.36 4.95
N ALA A 17 -14.97 -32.60 4.06
CA ALA A 17 -15.47 -33.13 2.81
C ALA A 17 -14.32 -33.59 1.92
N ASN A 18 -14.56 -34.62 1.10
CA ASN A 18 -13.63 -34.95 0.03
C ASN A 18 -13.50 -33.74 -0.92
N PRO A 19 -12.29 -33.29 -1.29
CA PRO A 19 -12.08 -32.08 -2.09
C PRO A 19 -12.83 -32.05 -3.43
N HIS A 20 -13.09 -33.22 -4.02
CA HIS A 20 -13.79 -33.36 -5.31
C HIS A 20 -15.30 -33.60 -5.15
N SER A 21 -15.79 -33.76 -3.92
CA SER A 21 -17.23 -33.85 -3.67
C SER A 21 -17.90 -32.49 -3.83
N ARG A 22 -19.21 -32.45 -4.07
CA ARG A 22 -19.97 -31.20 -4.13
C ARG A 22 -19.79 -30.35 -2.85
N VAL A 23 -19.75 -30.99 -1.68
CA VAL A 23 -19.53 -30.29 -0.40
C VAL A 23 -18.09 -29.75 -0.30
N GLY A 24 -17.09 -30.48 -0.79
CA GLY A 24 -15.69 -30.02 -0.82
C GLY A 24 -15.45 -28.89 -1.82
N LEU A 25 -16.09 -28.94 -2.99
CA LEU A 25 -16.04 -27.84 -3.97
C LEU A 25 -16.70 -26.58 -3.43
N ILE A 26 -17.82 -26.70 -2.71
CA ILE A 26 -18.43 -25.55 -2.02
C ILE A 26 -17.53 -25.02 -0.89
N ALA A 27 -16.84 -25.90 -0.16
CA ALA A 27 -15.86 -25.47 0.84
C ALA A 27 -14.69 -24.68 0.22
N ARG A 28 -14.18 -25.13 -0.95
CA ARG A 28 -13.15 -24.42 -1.70
C ARG A 28 -13.63 -23.05 -2.21
N TYR A 29 -14.86 -22.98 -2.72
CA TYR A 29 -15.51 -21.72 -3.08
C TYR A 29 -15.62 -20.77 -1.87
N GLU A 30 -16.11 -21.26 -0.73
CA GLU A 30 -16.24 -20.48 0.50
C GLU A 30 -14.89 -19.89 0.94
N GLN A 31 -13.83 -20.70 0.92
CA GLN A 31 -12.49 -20.25 1.26
C GLN A 31 -11.97 -19.18 0.30
N ALA A 32 -12.12 -19.38 -1.02
CA ALA A 32 -11.67 -18.43 -2.03
C ALA A 32 -12.38 -17.08 -1.93
N VAL A 33 -13.68 -17.06 -1.63
CA VAL A 33 -14.43 -15.81 -1.39
C VAL A 33 -13.90 -15.08 -0.15
N LEU A 34 -13.61 -15.80 0.94
CA LEU A 34 -13.08 -15.19 2.17
C LEU A 34 -11.67 -14.64 1.96
N GLU A 35 -10.81 -15.40 1.29
CA GLU A 35 -9.46 -14.99 0.90
C GLU A 35 -9.50 -13.75 -0.01
N GLY A 36 -10.36 -13.74 -1.03
CA GLY A 36 -10.55 -12.57 -1.89
C GLY A 36 -11.04 -11.32 -1.14
N ARG A 37 -11.90 -11.48 -0.12
CA ARG A 37 -12.32 -10.38 0.77
C ARG A 37 -11.16 -9.82 1.59
N GLU A 38 -10.33 -10.70 2.14
CA GLU A 38 -9.14 -10.30 2.92
C GLU A 38 -8.14 -9.56 2.03
N LEU A 39 -7.81 -10.12 0.86
CA LEU A 39 -6.90 -9.52 -0.12
C LEU A 39 -7.42 -8.17 -0.64
N SER A 40 -8.72 -8.05 -0.90
CA SER A 40 -9.33 -6.76 -1.28
C SER A 40 -9.20 -5.71 -0.17
N GLY A 41 -9.33 -6.14 1.10
CA GLY A 41 -9.10 -5.27 2.25
C GLY A 41 -7.64 -4.85 2.37
N GLU A 42 -6.70 -5.76 2.12
CA GLU A 42 -5.26 -5.48 2.07
C GLU A 42 -4.92 -4.49 0.96
N LEU A 43 -5.43 -4.67 -0.26
CA LEU A 43 -5.24 -3.70 -1.36
C LEU A 43 -5.71 -2.30 -0.99
N ALA A 44 -6.92 -2.18 -0.43
CA ALA A 44 -7.45 -0.89 -0.01
C ALA A 44 -6.60 -0.22 1.09
N ALA A 45 -6.00 -1.02 1.99
CA ALA A 45 -5.08 -0.50 3.00
C ALA A 45 -3.76 -0.02 2.38
N ILE A 46 -3.20 -0.80 1.45
CA ILE A 46 -1.99 -0.43 0.70
C ILE A 46 -2.22 0.86 -0.10
N ASP A 47 -3.36 0.99 -0.79
CA ASP A 47 -3.72 2.21 -1.52
C ASP A 47 -3.79 3.44 -0.62
N ALA A 48 -4.39 3.30 0.57
CA ALA A 48 -4.47 4.38 1.54
C ALA A 48 -3.08 4.80 2.06
N GLU A 49 -2.22 3.82 2.36
CA GLU A 49 -0.86 4.06 2.83
C GLU A 49 0.00 4.71 1.74
N MET A 50 -0.08 4.21 0.50
CA MET A 50 0.59 4.83 -0.65
C MET A 50 0.13 6.27 -0.87
N ALA A 51 -1.17 6.57 -0.71
CA ALA A 51 -1.68 7.94 -0.84
C ALA A 51 -1.09 8.87 0.24
N GLU A 52 -0.96 8.39 1.48
CA GLU A 52 -0.35 9.15 2.58
C GLU A 52 1.14 9.41 2.33
N LEU A 53 1.89 8.38 1.94
CA LEU A 53 3.33 8.51 1.65
C LEU A 53 3.58 9.42 0.45
N ASN A 54 2.78 9.31 -0.62
CA ASN A 54 2.87 10.22 -1.77
C ASN A 54 2.59 11.67 -1.35
N TYR A 55 1.59 11.91 -0.49
CA TYR A 55 1.33 13.25 0.05
C TYR A 55 2.54 13.79 0.84
N HIS A 56 3.21 12.96 1.64
CA HIS A 56 4.43 13.38 2.36
C HIS A 56 5.60 13.65 1.41
N ARG A 57 5.80 12.78 0.41
CA ARG A 57 6.81 12.98 -0.63
C ARG A 57 6.59 14.29 -1.36
N ASP A 58 5.37 14.56 -1.81
CA ASP A 58 5.03 15.77 -2.57
C ASP A 58 5.30 17.03 -1.72
N ARG A 59 4.96 17.01 -0.43
CA ARG A 59 5.28 18.11 0.50
C ARG A 59 6.78 18.33 0.69
N LEU A 60 7.59 17.27 0.68
CA LEU A 60 9.05 17.41 0.74
C LEU A 60 9.63 17.89 -0.60
N GLN A 61 9.04 17.49 -1.72
CA GLN A 61 9.43 17.98 -3.05
C GLN A 61 9.06 19.46 -3.27
N GLU A 62 8.10 20.00 -2.54
CA GLU A 62 7.83 21.45 -2.50
C GLU A 62 9.00 22.26 -1.90
N VAL A 63 9.90 21.62 -1.12
CA VAL A 63 11.16 22.22 -0.73
C VAL A 63 12.04 22.30 -1.97
N ASP A 64 12.17 23.51 -2.51
CA ASP A 64 12.96 23.81 -3.69
C ASP A 64 14.46 23.61 -3.39
N PRO A 65 15.09 22.50 -3.83
CA PRO A 65 16.46 22.20 -3.50
C PRO A 65 17.42 23.19 -4.15
N GLU A 66 17.05 23.77 -5.30
CA GLU A 66 17.85 24.80 -5.97
C GLU A 66 17.90 26.08 -5.13
N LYS A 67 16.80 26.46 -4.46
CA LYS A 67 16.82 27.60 -3.53
C LYS A 67 17.67 27.35 -2.30
N VAL A 68 17.60 26.14 -1.73
CA VAL A 68 18.44 25.77 -0.58
C VAL A 68 19.91 25.80 -0.99
N GLU A 69 20.26 25.23 -2.15
CA GLU A 69 21.62 25.25 -2.69
C GLU A 69 22.09 26.68 -3.01
N GLN A 70 21.26 27.50 -3.65
CA GLN A 70 21.57 28.91 -3.91
C GLN A 70 21.82 29.67 -2.61
N ARG A 71 20.98 29.46 -1.57
CA ARG A 71 21.18 30.13 -0.29
C ARG A 71 22.47 29.69 0.39
N ILE A 72 22.84 28.42 0.30
CA ILE A 72 24.14 27.93 0.80
C ILE A 72 25.30 28.63 0.09
N ILE A 73 25.24 28.78 -1.24
CA ILE A 73 26.26 29.48 -2.04
C ILE A 73 26.36 30.96 -1.65
N GLU A 74 25.22 31.62 -1.46
CA GLU A 74 25.15 33.01 -0.97
C GLU A 74 25.80 33.14 0.40
N LEU A 75 25.42 32.30 1.37
CA LEU A 75 25.98 32.31 2.72
C LEU A 75 27.50 32.05 2.73
N GLN A 76 27.99 31.13 1.89
CA GLN A 76 29.43 30.91 1.72
C GLN A 76 30.14 32.15 1.16
N THR A 77 29.50 32.87 0.23
CA THR A 77 30.02 34.12 -0.33
C THR A 77 30.04 35.25 0.72
N GLU A 78 28.96 35.39 1.49
CA GLU A 78 28.84 36.34 2.59
C GLU A 78 29.92 36.09 3.66
N LEU A 79 30.14 34.83 4.04
CA LEU A 79 31.21 34.43 4.97
C LEU A 79 32.60 34.76 4.44
N ALA A 80 32.86 34.50 3.15
CA ALA A 80 34.16 34.80 2.52
C ALA A 80 34.43 36.30 2.40
N ALA A 81 33.39 37.13 2.31
CA ALA A 81 33.47 38.58 2.20
C ALA A 81 33.55 39.31 3.55
N LEU A 82 33.40 38.59 4.67
CA LEU A 82 33.32 39.18 6.00
C LEU A 82 34.67 39.82 6.42
N ASP A 83 34.66 41.10 6.76
CA ASP A 83 35.89 41.82 7.17
C ASP A 83 36.20 41.54 8.66
N PRO A 84 37.36 40.91 8.96
CA PRO A 84 37.76 40.59 10.33
C PRO A 84 38.03 41.81 11.22
N ASN A 85 38.13 43.01 10.65
CA ASN A 85 38.37 44.25 11.41
C ASN A 85 37.08 44.94 11.87
N LEU A 86 35.91 44.44 11.46
CA LEU A 86 34.64 45.02 11.89
C LEU A 86 34.40 44.73 13.38
N PRO A 87 33.92 45.72 14.17
CA PRO A 87 33.59 45.51 15.58
C PRO A 87 32.54 44.40 15.81
N ALA A 88 31.69 44.15 14.82
CA ALA A 88 30.64 43.12 14.85
C ALA A 88 31.06 41.78 14.23
N TYR A 89 32.31 41.63 13.75
CA TYR A 89 32.78 40.46 13.00
C TYR A 89 32.36 39.12 13.62
N GLN A 90 32.62 38.93 14.92
CA GLN A 90 32.32 37.65 15.58
C GLN A 90 30.81 37.37 15.63
N GLN A 91 29.99 38.40 15.85
CA GLN A 91 28.54 38.26 15.90
C GLN A 91 27.97 37.90 14.52
N ASP A 92 28.46 38.57 13.47
CA ASP A 92 28.02 38.32 12.10
C ASP A 92 28.48 36.93 11.61
N LEU A 93 29.71 36.53 11.93
CA LEU A 93 30.26 35.21 11.66
C LEU A 93 29.41 34.11 12.32
N ASP A 94 29.07 34.27 13.59
CA ASP A 94 28.27 33.28 14.33
C ASP A 94 26.84 33.18 13.78
N ALA A 95 26.25 34.30 13.34
CA ALA A 95 24.93 34.33 12.73
C ALA A 95 24.91 33.62 11.36
N LEU A 96 25.86 33.96 10.48
CA LEU A 96 25.97 33.34 9.15
C LEU A 96 26.29 31.84 9.23
N ASN A 97 27.18 31.43 10.14
CA ASN A 97 27.46 30.01 10.33
C ASN A 97 26.23 29.25 10.84
N ARG A 98 25.45 29.83 11.75
CA ARG A 98 24.21 29.20 12.22
C ARG A 98 23.23 28.98 11.07
N GLU A 99 22.99 30.02 10.26
CA GLU A 99 22.11 29.90 9.10
C GLU A 99 22.63 28.87 8.09
N LEU A 100 23.94 28.84 7.84
CA LEU A 100 24.56 27.84 6.95
C LEU A 100 24.34 26.41 7.47
N TYR A 101 24.48 26.18 8.78
CA TYR A 101 24.19 24.88 9.38
C TYR A 101 22.72 24.50 9.26
N GLU A 102 21.80 25.45 9.45
CA GLU A 102 20.36 25.23 9.28
C GLU A 102 20.01 24.86 7.83
N GLN A 103 20.61 25.52 6.83
CA GLN A 103 20.40 25.19 5.42
C GLN A 103 20.97 23.83 5.04
N LEU A 104 22.17 23.49 5.54
CA LEU A 104 22.78 22.17 5.32
C LEU A 104 21.95 21.05 5.96
N ASP A 105 21.43 21.26 7.17
CA ASP A 105 20.56 20.32 7.85
C ASP A 105 19.25 20.12 7.08
N ALA A 106 18.61 21.22 6.62
CA ALA A 106 17.42 21.14 5.78
C ALA A 106 17.65 20.37 4.47
N ALA A 107 18.79 20.58 3.81
CA ALA A 107 19.15 19.86 2.60
C ALA A 107 19.34 18.35 2.84
N LEU A 108 20.06 17.99 3.91
CA LEU A 108 20.31 16.61 4.30
C LEU A 108 19.02 15.90 4.71
N TYR A 109 18.20 16.55 5.53
CA TYR A 109 16.91 16.06 6.00
C TYR A 109 15.97 15.76 4.83
N THR A 110 15.77 16.75 3.94
CA THR A 110 14.89 16.61 2.76
C THR A 110 15.34 15.45 1.88
N LYS A 111 16.65 15.34 1.59
CA LYS A 111 17.17 14.28 0.73
C LYS A 111 16.97 12.88 1.34
N THR A 112 17.32 12.72 2.62
CA THR A 112 17.26 11.42 3.30
C THR A 112 15.81 10.93 3.44
N ASP A 113 14.90 11.83 3.76
CA ASP A 113 13.48 11.52 3.90
C ASP A 113 12.84 11.19 2.54
N LEU A 114 13.22 11.90 1.47
CA LEU A 114 12.75 11.57 0.11
C LEU A 114 13.20 10.17 -0.32
N GLU A 115 14.49 9.85 -0.17
CA GLU A 115 15.01 8.51 -0.51
C GLU A 115 14.30 7.42 0.31
N THR A 116 14.00 7.69 1.58
CA THR A 116 13.26 6.76 2.46
C THR A 116 11.82 6.57 2.00
N LEU A 117 11.11 7.65 1.72
CA LEU A 117 9.73 7.62 1.24
C LEU A 117 9.62 6.91 -0.11
N GLU A 118 10.52 7.20 -1.04
CA GLU A 118 10.56 6.54 -2.36
C GLU A 118 10.79 5.03 -2.21
N GLY A 119 11.68 4.61 -1.28
CA GLY A 119 11.89 3.21 -0.97
C GLY A 119 10.66 2.52 -0.37
N GLN A 120 9.93 3.21 0.53
CA GLN A 120 8.69 2.70 1.11
C GLN A 120 7.58 2.58 0.06
N ILE A 121 7.40 3.61 -0.77
CA ILE A 121 6.43 3.61 -1.87
C ILE A 121 6.73 2.45 -2.83
N ALA A 122 7.97 2.29 -3.28
CA ALA A 122 8.36 1.20 -4.17
C ALA A 122 8.11 -0.19 -3.54
N GLY A 123 8.31 -0.33 -2.22
CA GLY A 123 7.99 -1.55 -1.48
C GLY A 123 6.48 -1.85 -1.46
N LEU A 124 5.65 -0.82 -1.23
CA LEU A 124 4.19 -0.96 -1.26
C LEU A 124 3.67 -1.23 -2.67
N GLU A 125 4.23 -0.61 -3.71
CA GLU A 125 3.88 -0.88 -5.10
C GLU A 125 4.16 -2.35 -5.48
N ALA A 126 5.32 -2.89 -5.06
CA ALA A 126 5.63 -4.30 -5.25
C ALA A 126 4.63 -5.19 -4.51
N ARG A 127 4.29 -4.85 -3.26
CA ARG A 127 3.31 -5.59 -2.47
C ARG A 127 1.92 -5.52 -3.09
N HIS A 128 1.51 -4.37 -3.61
CA HIS A 128 0.23 -4.17 -4.29
C HIS A 128 0.10 -5.16 -5.45
N VAL A 129 1.13 -5.24 -6.32
CA VAL A 129 1.14 -6.18 -7.46
C VAL A 129 1.04 -7.64 -7.00
N GLU A 130 1.72 -8.04 -5.91
CA GLU A 130 1.62 -9.39 -5.35
C GLU A 130 0.21 -9.73 -4.85
N VAL A 131 -0.43 -8.77 -4.16
CA VAL A 131 -1.78 -8.94 -3.61
C VAL A 131 -2.81 -8.95 -4.74
N GLU A 132 -2.67 -8.11 -5.77
CA GLU A 132 -3.51 -8.15 -6.97
C GLU A 132 -3.46 -9.51 -7.68
N GLN A 133 -2.25 -10.06 -7.87
CA GLN A 133 -2.10 -11.40 -8.46
C GLN A 133 -2.74 -12.49 -7.60
N SER A 134 -2.61 -12.38 -6.28
CA SER A 134 -3.24 -13.31 -5.34
C SER A 134 -4.76 -13.20 -5.37
N LEU A 135 -5.30 -11.98 -5.51
CA LEU A 135 -6.73 -11.73 -5.64
C LEU A 135 -7.27 -12.33 -6.93
N GLU A 136 -6.58 -12.13 -8.06
CA GLU A 136 -6.96 -12.75 -9.34
C GLU A 136 -6.98 -14.28 -9.22
N TYR A 137 -6.00 -14.88 -8.55
CA TYR A 137 -5.96 -16.32 -8.31
C TYR A 137 -7.13 -16.81 -7.43
N ALA A 138 -7.49 -16.04 -6.40
CA ALA A 138 -8.65 -16.33 -5.55
C ALA A 138 -9.96 -16.25 -6.34
N GLU A 139 -10.13 -15.24 -7.19
CA GLU A 139 -11.30 -15.08 -8.07
C GLU A 139 -11.42 -16.22 -9.10
N GLN A 140 -10.30 -16.63 -9.70
CA GLN A 140 -10.26 -17.81 -10.58
C GLN A 140 -10.67 -19.07 -9.82
N THR A 141 -10.14 -19.26 -8.60
CA THR A 141 -10.48 -20.39 -7.75
C THR A 141 -11.96 -20.39 -7.34
N GLU A 142 -12.52 -19.22 -7.03
CA GLU A 142 -13.95 -19.02 -6.76
C GLU A 142 -14.77 -19.51 -7.97
N ALA A 143 -14.46 -19.02 -9.16
CA ALA A 143 -15.19 -19.34 -10.39
C ALA A 143 -15.10 -20.83 -10.75
N GLU A 144 -13.91 -21.42 -10.70
CA GLU A 144 -13.69 -22.85 -10.96
C GLU A 144 -14.44 -23.75 -9.98
N ALA A 145 -14.35 -23.44 -8.68
CA ALA A 145 -15.02 -24.21 -7.64
C ALA A 145 -16.54 -24.14 -7.79
N LEU A 146 -17.07 -22.96 -8.13
CA LEU A 146 -18.48 -22.74 -8.35
C LEU A 146 -19.01 -23.47 -9.59
N ASP A 147 -18.29 -23.40 -10.72
CA ASP A 147 -18.66 -24.11 -11.95
C ASP A 147 -18.64 -25.63 -11.76
N ALA A 148 -17.58 -26.16 -11.14
CA ALA A 148 -17.48 -27.58 -10.81
C ALA A 148 -18.57 -28.03 -9.81
N ALA A 149 -18.92 -27.17 -8.85
CA ALA A 149 -19.99 -27.42 -7.89
C ALA A 149 -21.39 -27.24 -8.48
N ALA A 150 -21.53 -26.57 -9.62
CA ALA A 150 -22.79 -26.39 -10.33
C ALA A 150 -23.12 -27.60 -11.22
N ASN A 151 -24.40 -27.88 -11.40
CA ASN A 151 -24.90 -28.89 -12.34
C ASN A 151 -25.99 -28.32 -13.27
N LYS A 152 -26.13 -26.99 -13.22
CA LYS A 152 -27.06 -26.14 -13.96
C LYS A 152 -26.34 -24.79 -14.13
N PRO A 153 -26.74 -23.97 -15.13
CA PRO A 153 -26.16 -22.64 -15.31
C PRO A 153 -26.19 -21.82 -14.00
N VAL A 154 -25.05 -21.22 -13.69
CA VAL A 154 -24.89 -20.33 -12.54
C VAL A 154 -25.38 -18.93 -12.94
N THR A 155 -26.33 -18.40 -12.19
CA THR A 155 -26.87 -17.04 -12.39
C THR A 155 -26.54 -16.22 -11.15
N ALA A 156 -26.45 -14.88 -11.27
CA ALA A 156 -26.16 -14.00 -10.14
C ALA A 156 -27.04 -14.31 -8.90
N LYS A 157 -28.36 -14.44 -9.11
CA LYS A 157 -29.31 -14.81 -8.03
C LYS A 157 -28.98 -16.14 -7.32
N VAL A 158 -28.41 -17.10 -8.04
CA VAL A 158 -28.00 -18.40 -7.47
C VAL A 158 -26.70 -18.26 -6.67
N VAL A 159 -25.78 -17.41 -7.12
CA VAL A 159 -24.55 -17.07 -6.38
C VAL A 159 -24.89 -16.34 -5.09
N ASP A 160 -25.73 -15.31 -5.17
CA ASP A 160 -26.17 -14.54 -3.99
C ASP A 160 -26.86 -15.45 -2.97
N GLY A 161 -27.76 -16.33 -3.45
CA GLY A 161 -28.41 -17.31 -2.57
C GLY A 161 -27.45 -18.31 -1.94
N LEU A 162 -26.33 -18.66 -2.61
CA LEU A 162 -25.29 -19.50 -2.03
C LEU A 162 -24.43 -18.73 -1.02
N LYS A 163 -24.06 -17.48 -1.32
CA LYS A 163 -23.32 -16.59 -0.41
C LYS A 163 -24.10 -16.40 0.89
N ALA A 164 -25.40 -16.13 0.81
CA ALA A 164 -26.27 -16.01 1.98
C ALA A 164 -26.35 -17.29 2.82
N LEU A 165 -26.39 -18.46 2.17
CA LEU A 165 -26.38 -19.75 2.88
C LEU A 165 -25.07 -20.03 3.62
N LEU A 166 -23.96 -19.52 3.09
CA LEU A 166 -22.64 -19.68 3.66
C LEU A 166 -22.28 -18.58 4.66
N GLY A 167 -23.09 -17.52 4.77
CA GLY A 167 -22.77 -16.34 5.58
C GLY A 167 -21.68 -15.47 4.96
N LEU A 168 -21.59 -15.48 3.63
CA LEU A 168 -20.63 -14.72 2.83
C LEU A 168 -21.29 -13.48 2.20
N ASP A 169 -22.30 -12.92 2.84
CA ASP A 169 -22.88 -11.63 2.45
C ASP A 169 -21.98 -10.48 2.90
#